data_AF-A0A7C7RKK8-F1
#
_entry.id   AF-A0A7C7RKK8-F1
#
_cell.length_a   1.000
_cell.length_b   1.000
_cell.length_c   1.000
_cell.angle_alpha   90.00
_cell.angle_beta   90.00
_cell.angle_gamma   90.00
#
_symmetry.space_group_name_H-M   'P 1'
#
loop_
_entity.id
_entity.type
_entity.pdbx_description
1 polymer ?
#
loop_
_entity_poly.entity_id
_entity_poly.type
_entity_poly.pdbx_seq_one_letter_code
_entity_poly.pdbx_strand_id
1 'polypeptide(L)'
;MIGMERFLPILETIYIRLREILIRNERYIVRWEVSKIKRIGEDLINLAWDVSPQLIEVEHRILCSSIKEAGLGIWNRASKVDRDNITKEDKEYFRSVHEALGNLCEKMGTGEYYEALLEVASKIRDKKRL
;
A
#
# COMPACT_ATOMS: atom_id res chain seq x y z
N MET A 1 -25.33 -10.74 1.63
CA MET A 1 -24.16 -10.10 1.01
C MET A 1 -23.15 -9.67 2.10
N ILE A 2 -22.91 -10.52 3.10
CA ILE A 2 -22.40 -10.09 4.43
C ILE A 2 -20.85 -9.99 4.49
N GLY A 3 -20.14 -10.53 3.49
CA GLY A 3 -18.67 -10.56 3.48
C GLY A 3 -17.99 -9.25 3.10
N MET A 4 -18.50 -8.56 2.06
CA MET A 4 -17.84 -7.35 1.52
C MET A 4 -18.11 -6.10 2.35
N GLU A 5 -19.23 -6.01 3.06
CA GLU A 5 -19.51 -4.88 3.97
C GLU A 5 -18.52 -4.82 5.14
N ARG A 6 -18.00 -5.98 5.59
CA ARG A 6 -16.94 -6.05 6.61
C ARG A 6 -15.59 -5.54 6.10
N PHE A 7 -15.40 -5.45 4.79
CA PHE A 7 -14.19 -4.95 4.18
C PHE A 7 -14.09 -3.41 4.24
N LEU A 8 -15.23 -2.71 4.21
CA LEU A 8 -15.25 -1.24 4.15
C LEU A 8 -14.53 -0.57 5.34
N PRO A 9 -14.78 -0.94 6.62
CA PRO A 9 -14.06 -0.34 7.75
C PRO A 9 -12.56 -0.63 7.73
N ILE A 10 -12.16 -1.79 7.19
CA ILE A 10 -10.76 -2.18 7.04
C ILE A 10 -10.11 -1.30 5.96
N LEU A 11 -10.79 -1.11 4.84
CA LEU A 11 -10.33 -0.28 3.73
C LEU A 11 -10.19 1.19 4.16
N GLU A 12 -11.13 1.71 4.94
CA GLU A 12 -11.08 3.05 5.51
C GLU A 12 -9.86 3.21 6.44
N THR A 13 -9.61 2.23 7.31
CA THR A 13 -8.43 2.21 8.19
C THR A 13 -7.13 2.25 7.38
N ILE A 14 -7.05 1.44 6.32
CA ILE A 14 -5.88 1.40 5.43
C ILE A 14 -5.74 2.74 4.71
N TYR A 15 -6.82 3.30 4.17
CA TYR A 15 -6.84 4.56 3.46
C TYR A 15 -6.29 5.71 4.31
N ILE A 16 -6.81 5.89 5.54
CA ILE A 16 -6.39 6.97 6.44
C ILE A 16 -4.90 6.86 6.74
N ARG A 17 -4.44 5.67 7.18
CA ARG A 17 -3.04 5.47 7.57
C ARG A 17 -2.08 5.56 6.38
N LEU A 18 -2.45 4.99 5.22
CA LEU A 18 -1.64 5.07 4.01
C LEU A 18 -1.50 6.51 3.54
N ARG A 19 -2.57 7.31 3.61
CA ARG A 19 -2.55 8.73 3.26
C ARG A 19 -1.58 9.52 4.15
N GLU A 20 -1.59 9.28 5.46
CA GLU A 20 -0.63 9.89 6.40
C GLU A 20 0.82 9.50 6.11
N ILE A 21 1.07 8.23 5.77
CA ILE A 21 2.38 7.74 5.36
C ILE A 21 2.85 8.45 4.08
N LEU A 22 1.98 8.56 3.07
CA LEU A 22 2.30 9.20 1.78
C LEU A 22 2.62 10.69 1.95
N ILE A 23 1.85 11.42 2.76
CA ILE A 23 2.12 12.84 3.05
C ILE A 23 3.51 13.03 3.66
N ARG A 24 3.93 12.14 4.58
CA ARG A 24 5.28 12.19 5.17
C ARG A 24 6.34 11.79 4.15
N ASN A 25 6.08 10.74 3.36
CA ASN A 25 7.02 10.25 2.36
C ASN A 25 7.35 11.31 1.30
N GLU A 26 6.34 12.02 0.79
CA GLU A 26 6.53 13.09 -0.20
C GLU A 26 7.50 14.16 0.31
N ARG A 27 7.33 14.61 1.56
CA ARG A 27 8.24 15.58 2.20
C ARG A 27 9.69 15.06 2.25
N TYR A 28 9.87 13.76 2.49
CA TYR A 28 11.19 13.14 2.58
C TYR A 28 11.81 12.88 1.20
N ILE A 29 11.01 12.54 0.19
CA ILE A 29 11.45 12.34 -1.20
C ILE A 29 11.92 13.66 -1.82
N VAL A 30 11.19 14.77 -1.60
CA VAL A 30 11.59 16.10 -2.11
C VAL A 30 12.99 16.50 -1.64
N ARG A 31 13.35 16.12 -0.41
CA ARG A 31 14.64 16.45 0.23
C ARG A 31 15.64 15.30 0.21
N TRP A 32 15.28 14.15 -0.36
CA TRP A 32 16.06 12.91 -0.34
C TRP A 32 16.57 12.53 1.06
N GLU A 33 15.70 12.65 2.07
CA GLU A 33 16.03 12.28 3.46
C GLU A 33 16.00 10.75 3.63
N VAL A 34 17.02 10.06 3.09
CA VAL A 34 17.07 8.58 2.96
C VAL A 34 16.75 7.85 4.26
N SER A 35 17.27 8.32 5.40
CA SER A 35 16.99 7.70 6.70
C SER A 35 15.51 7.79 7.11
N LYS A 36 14.81 8.85 6.69
CA LYS A 36 13.38 9.03 6.93
C LYS A 36 12.55 8.25 5.91
N ILE A 37 13.01 8.16 4.65
CA ILE A 37 12.43 7.26 3.64
C ILE A 37 12.52 5.81 4.10
N LYS A 38 13.62 5.38 4.71
CA LYS A 38 13.73 4.04 5.32
C LYS A 38 12.63 3.78 6.37
N ARG A 39 12.33 4.77 7.22
CA ARG A 39 11.25 4.68 8.22
C ARG A 39 9.87 4.59 7.57
N ILE A 40 9.65 5.19 6.40
CA ILE A 40 8.42 4.99 5.63
C ILE A 40 8.25 3.51 5.25
N GLY A 41 9.34 2.83 4.89
CA GLY A 41 9.33 1.39 4.66
C GLY A 41 8.85 0.61 5.89
N GLU A 42 9.34 0.95 7.08
CA GLU A 42 8.92 0.37 8.36
C GLU A 42 7.43 0.66 8.65
N ASP A 43 6.98 1.89 8.43
CA ASP A 43 5.58 2.28 8.64
C ASP A 43 4.62 1.50 7.74
N LEU A 44 5.00 1.23 6.48
CA LEU A 44 4.22 0.40 5.55
C LEU A 44 4.17 -1.06 5.99
N ILE A 45 5.30 -1.62 6.43
CA ILE A 45 5.37 -3.00 6.96
C ILE A 45 4.47 -3.12 8.19
N ASN A 46 4.51 -2.14 9.09
CA ASN A 46 3.68 -2.11 10.29
C ASN A 46 2.20 -1.97 9.93
N LEU A 47 1.84 -1.07 9.00
CA LEU A 47 0.48 -0.97 8.50
C LEU A 47 -0.03 -2.32 8.00
N ALA A 48 0.73 -3.00 7.13
CA ALA A 48 0.36 -4.30 6.61
C ALA A 48 0.19 -5.35 7.72
N TRP A 49 1.08 -5.36 8.72
CA TRP A 49 0.99 -6.27 9.86
C TRP A 49 -0.30 -6.04 10.67
N ASP A 50 -0.61 -4.78 10.98
CA ASP A 50 -1.76 -4.41 11.81
C ASP A 50 -3.09 -4.79 11.17
N VAL A 51 -3.20 -4.67 9.84
CA VAL A 51 -4.45 -4.96 9.11
C VAL A 51 -4.53 -6.42 8.64
N SER A 52 -3.44 -7.18 8.73
CA SER A 52 -3.36 -8.56 8.24
C SER A 52 -4.43 -9.50 8.83
N PRO A 53 -4.70 -9.51 10.17
CA PRO A 53 -5.73 -10.39 10.72
C PRO A 53 -7.12 -10.12 10.12
N GLN A 54 -7.49 -8.83 10.01
CA GLN A 54 -8.78 -8.40 9.49
C GLN A 54 -8.91 -8.73 7.99
N LEU A 55 -7.83 -8.53 7.22
CA LEU A 55 -7.78 -8.88 5.80
C LEU A 55 -7.83 -10.40 5.56
N ILE A 56 -7.32 -11.22 6.50
CA ILE A 56 -7.45 -12.69 6.43
C ILE A 56 -8.90 -13.12 6.65
N GLU A 57 -9.63 -12.50 7.60
CA GLU A 57 -11.03 -12.82 7.89
C GLU A 57 -11.96 -12.57 6.70
N VAL A 58 -11.63 -11.59 5.85
CA VAL A 58 -12.36 -11.25 4.63
C VAL A 58 -11.71 -11.82 3.37
N GLU A 59 -10.79 -12.79 3.52
CA GLU A 59 -10.06 -13.50 2.46
C GLU A 59 -9.27 -12.59 1.49
N HIS A 60 -9.00 -11.34 1.86
CA HIS A 60 -8.41 -10.32 1.00
C HIS A 60 -6.90 -10.11 1.25
N ARG A 61 -6.11 -11.17 1.02
CA ARG A 61 -4.68 -11.19 1.35
C ARG A 61 -3.80 -10.33 0.43
N ILE A 62 -4.24 -10.06 -0.80
CA ILE A 62 -3.42 -9.35 -1.80
C ILE A 62 -3.06 -7.94 -1.36
N LEU A 63 -4.00 -7.20 -0.75
CA LEU A 63 -3.77 -5.83 -0.29
C LEU A 63 -2.70 -5.75 0.79
N CYS A 64 -2.75 -6.68 1.75
CA CYS A 64 -1.73 -6.80 2.79
C CYS A 64 -0.35 -7.07 2.16
N SER A 65 -0.28 -7.99 1.20
CA SER A 65 0.98 -8.34 0.53
C SER A 65 1.55 -7.16 -0.24
N SER A 66 0.74 -6.44 -1.02
CA SER A 66 1.21 -5.30 -1.82
C SER A 66 1.78 -4.17 -0.95
N ILE A 67 1.12 -3.83 0.17
CA ILE A 67 1.63 -2.81 1.10
C ILE A 67 2.94 -3.27 1.74
N LYS A 68 3.00 -4.53 2.19
CA LYS A 68 4.19 -5.12 2.81
C LYS A 68 5.37 -5.15 1.84
N GLU A 69 5.15 -5.56 0.60
CA GLU A 69 6.19 -5.63 -0.44
C GLU A 69 6.74 -4.24 -0.78
N ALA A 70 5.86 -3.23 -0.89
CA ALA A 70 6.29 -1.85 -1.08
C ALA A 70 7.15 -1.37 0.11
N GLY A 71 6.74 -1.67 1.34
CA GLY A 71 7.49 -1.33 2.54
C GLY A 71 8.87 -2.00 2.60
N LEU A 72 8.94 -3.30 2.32
CA LEU A 72 10.20 -4.05 2.23
C LEU A 72 11.11 -3.51 1.12
N GLY A 73 10.53 -3.19 -0.03
CA GLY A 73 11.26 -2.62 -1.16
C GLY A 73 11.93 -1.29 -0.82
N ILE A 74 11.17 -0.35 -0.24
CA ILE A 74 11.69 0.92 0.25
C ILE A 74 12.78 0.70 1.30
N TRP A 75 12.50 -0.13 2.31
CA TRP A 75 13.44 -0.36 3.41
C TRP A 75 14.75 -0.98 2.94
N ASN A 76 14.68 -2.00 2.08
CA ASN A 76 15.84 -2.67 1.52
C ASN A 76 16.67 -1.72 0.66
N ARG A 77 16.00 -0.91 -0.18
CA ARG A 77 16.68 0.04 -1.05
C ARG A 77 17.35 1.13 -0.23
N ALA A 78 16.61 1.79 0.67
CA ALA A 78 17.12 2.87 1.51
C ALA A 78 18.21 2.41 2.49
N SER A 79 18.27 1.12 2.85
CA SER A 79 19.35 0.57 3.68
C SER A 79 20.66 0.36 2.93
N LYS A 80 20.62 0.32 1.59
CA LYS A 80 21.79 0.13 0.72
C LYS A 80 22.29 1.43 0.10
N VAL A 81 21.47 2.47 0.11
CA VAL A 81 21.83 3.80 -0.38
C VAL A 81 22.74 4.48 0.63
N ASP A 82 23.93 4.85 0.17
CA ASP A 82 24.77 5.81 0.86
C ASP A 82 24.13 7.21 0.74
N ARG A 83 24.00 7.91 1.87
CA ARG A 83 23.28 9.20 1.95
C ARG A 83 23.88 10.24 1.01
N ASP A 84 25.18 10.18 0.77
CA ASP A 84 25.91 11.12 -0.07
C ASP A 84 25.90 10.73 -1.56
N ASN A 85 25.45 9.51 -1.89
CA ASN A 85 25.51 8.94 -3.24
C ASN A 85 24.17 8.33 -3.71
N ILE A 86 23.05 9.00 -3.42
CA ILE A 86 21.75 8.57 -3.97
C ILE A 86 21.73 8.70 -5.50
N THR A 87 21.57 7.56 -6.17
CA THR A 87 21.61 7.52 -7.65
C THR A 87 20.30 8.00 -8.26
N LYS A 88 20.31 8.27 -9.56
CA LYS A 88 19.08 8.56 -10.31
C LYS A 88 18.08 7.39 -10.26
N GLU A 89 18.57 6.16 -10.35
CA GLU A 89 17.75 4.95 -10.29
C GLU A 89 17.06 4.79 -8.93
N ASP A 90 17.76 5.11 -7.83
CA ASP A 90 17.16 5.08 -6.50
C ASP A 90 16.04 6.12 -6.36
N LYS A 91 16.26 7.33 -6.89
CA LYS A 91 15.27 8.40 -6.91
C LYS A 91 14.02 8.02 -7.70
N GLU A 92 14.23 7.44 -8.88
CA GLU A 92 13.14 6.93 -9.73
C GLU A 92 12.38 5.82 -9.01
N TYR A 93 13.09 4.87 -8.40
CA TYR A 93 12.48 3.80 -7.62
C TYR A 93 11.57 4.33 -6.50
N PHE A 94 12.07 5.23 -5.65
CA PHE A 94 11.28 5.78 -4.54
C PHE A 94 10.06 6.56 -5.02
N ARG A 95 10.18 7.31 -6.13
CA ARG A 95 9.06 8.02 -6.74
C ARG A 95 8.02 7.06 -7.31
N SER A 96 8.44 6.05 -8.07
CA SER A 96 7.51 5.08 -8.65
C SER A 96 6.75 4.31 -7.59
N VAL A 97 7.39 3.93 -6.48
CA VAL A 97 6.68 3.30 -5.35
C VAL A 97 5.72 4.27 -4.69
N HIS A 98 6.12 5.53 -4.48
CA HIS A 98 5.23 6.56 -3.93
C HIS A 98 4.00 6.78 -4.80
N GLU A 99 4.17 6.94 -6.11
CA GLU A 99 3.09 7.11 -7.09
C GLU A 99 2.16 5.89 -7.12
N ALA A 100 2.72 4.67 -7.14
CA ALA A 100 1.91 3.45 -7.13
C ALA A 100 1.04 3.33 -5.86
N LEU A 101 1.61 3.63 -4.69
CA LEU A 101 0.87 3.67 -3.43
C LEU A 101 -0.13 4.83 -3.39
N GLY A 102 0.20 5.97 -4.01
CA GLY A 102 -0.70 7.11 -4.20
C GLY A 102 -1.93 6.74 -5.00
N ASN A 103 -1.75 6.10 -6.16
CA ASN A 103 -2.84 5.61 -7.00
C ASN A 103 -3.71 4.59 -6.26
N LEU A 104 -3.11 3.70 -5.48
CA LEU A 104 -3.84 2.77 -4.63
C LEU A 104 -4.68 3.50 -3.58
N CYS A 105 -4.09 4.48 -2.90
CA CYS A 105 -4.75 5.28 -1.87
C CYS A 105 -5.91 6.13 -2.45
N GLU A 106 -5.71 6.72 -3.63
CA GLU A 106 -6.76 7.46 -4.34
C GLU A 106 -7.95 6.56 -4.68
N LYS A 107 -7.70 5.38 -5.26
CA LYS A 107 -8.75 4.41 -5.58
C LYS A 107 -9.53 3.93 -4.35
N MET A 108 -8.88 3.86 -3.18
CA MET A 108 -9.59 3.58 -1.94
C MET A 108 -10.49 4.75 -1.54
N GLY A 109 -9.99 5.98 -1.65
CA GLY A 109 -10.73 7.19 -1.29
C GLY A 109 -11.91 7.50 -2.21
N THR A 110 -11.82 7.16 -3.51
CA THR A 110 -12.92 7.33 -4.48
C THR A 110 -13.92 6.17 -4.46
N GLY A 111 -13.58 5.05 -3.81
CA GLY A 111 -14.39 3.82 -3.80
C GLY A 111 -14.12 2.88 -4.99
N GLU A 112 -13.40 3.32 -6.02
CA GLU A 112 -13.05 2.52 -7.20
C GLU A 112 -12.39 1.18 -6.84
N TYR A 113 -11.56 1.17 -5.80
CA TYR A 113 -10.92 -0.06 -5.34
C TYR A 113 -11.96 -1.09 -4.89
N TYR A 114 -12.95 -0.66 -4.11
CA TYR A 114 -14.00 -1.54 -3.61
C TYR A 114 -14.91 -2.03 -4.75
N GLU A 115 -15.26 -1.13 -5.69
CA GLU A 115 -16.04 -1.48 -6.88
C GLU A 115 -15.35 -2.56 -7.74
N ALA A 116 -14.04 -2.41 -7.99
CA ALA A 116 -13.26 -3.39 -8.72
C ALA A 116 -13.27 -4.77 -8.04
N LEU A 117 -13.24 -4.81 -6.70
CA LEU A 117 -13.35 -6.06 -5.95
C LEU A 117 -14.72 -6.72 -6.09
N LEU A 118 -15.80 -5.94 -6.07
CA LEU A 118 -17.15 -6.45 -6.29
C LEU A 118 -17.29 -7.07 -7.69
N GLU A 119 -16.69 -6.44 -8.70
CA GLU A 119 -16.71 -6.92 -10.08
C GLU A 119 -15.92 -8.22 -10.26
N VAL A 120 -14.77 -8.37 -9.60
CA VAL A 120 -14.01 -9.62 -9.61
C VAL A 120 -14.77 -10.73 -8.89
N ALA A 121 -15.38 -10.42 -7.75
CA ALA A 121 -16.17 -11.37 -6.98
C ALA A 121 -17.42 -11.86 -7.72
N SER A 122 -18.07 -11.01 -8.52
CA SER A 122 -19.22 -11.42 -9.36
C SER A 122 -18.77 -12.36 -10.47
N LYS A 123 -17.70 -12.04 -11.20
CA LYS A 123 -17.13 -12.89 -12.27
C LYS A 123 -16.73 -14.29 -11.77
N ILE A 124 -16.14 -14.38 -10.58
CA ILE A 124 -15.78 -15.68 -9.97
C ILE A 124 -17.04 -16.50 -9.65
N ARG A 125 -18.11 -15.85 -9.18
CA ARG A 125 -19.37 -16.52 -8.84
C ARG A 125 -20.06 -17.08 -10.07
N ASP A 126 -20.09 -16.32 -11.16
CA ASP A 126 -20.71 -16.75 -12.41
C ASP A 126 -19.96 -17.94 -13.02
N LYS A 127 -18.63 -17.93 -12.93
CA LYS A 127 -17.78 -19.06 -13.37
C LYS A 127 -17.95 -20.34 -12.53
N LYS A 128 -18.36 -20.23 -11.26
CA LYS A 128 -18.65 -21.40 -10.39
C LYS A 128 -20.07 -21.96 -10.56
N ARG A 129 -20.95 -21.24 -11.27
CA ARG A 129 -22.33 -21.65 -11.55
C ARG A 129 -22.50 -22.35 -12.92
N LEU A 130 -21.46 -22.32 -13.74
CA LEU A 130 -21.29 -23.08 -14.99
C LEU A 130 -20.53 -24.37 -14.71
#